data_AF-A0A6I6KET0-F1
#
_entry.id   AF-A0A6I6KET0-F1
#
_cell.length_a   1.000
_cell.length_b   1.000
_cell.length_c   1.000
_cell.angle_alpha   90.00
_cell.angle_beta   90.00
_cell.angle_gamma   90.00
#
_symmetry.space_group_name_H-M   'P 1'
#
loop_
_entity.id
_entity.type
_entity.pdbx_description
1 polymer ?
#
loop_
_entity_poly.entity_id
_entity_poly.type
_entity_poly.pdbx_seq_one_letter_code
_entity_poly.pdbx_strand_id
1 'polypeptide(L)' 'MLKFPKGSIVKHKSGEIRGEIINVFEQGNAPAGYYVKWDDGNLSYHPEQELSWANIDRPRMHYTQQSIK' A
#
# COMPACT_ATOMS: atom_id res chain seq x y z
N MET A 1 -3.28 -1.66 -14.65
CA MET A 1 -3.22 -0.47 -13.77
C MET A 1 -2.38 -0.83 -12.56
N LEU A 2 -1.37 -0.03 -12.26
CA LEU A 2 -0.53 -0.18 -11.07
C LEU A 2 -1.35 0.17 -9.82
N LYS A 3 -1.50 -0.77 -8.89
CA LYS A 3 -2.24 -0.51 -7.65
C LYS A 3 -1.45 0.30 -6.64
N PHE A 4 -0.12 0.16 -6.65
CA PHE A 4 0.77 0.83 -5.74
C PHE A 4 1.99 1.41 -6.48
N PRO A 5 2.11 2.74 -6.66
CA PRO A 5 3.30 3.33 -7.28
C PRO A 5 4.54 3.24 -6.37
N LYS A 6 5.73 3.36 -6.97
CA LYS A 6 7.00 3.49 -6.22
C LYS A 6 6.93 4.66 -5.23
N GLY A 7 7.43 4.45 -4.01
CA GLY A 7 7.34 5.37 -2.88
C GLY A 7 6.05 5.22 -2.05
N SER A 8 5.15 4.32 -2.44
CA SER A 8 3.94 4.05 -1.65
C SER A 8 4.26 3.24 -0.40
N ILE A 9 3.60 3.59 0.71
CA ILE A 9 3.64 2.79 1.94
C ILE A 9 2.54 1.74 1.90
N VAL A 10 2.95 0.49 1.95
CA VAL A 10 2.09 -0.69 1.97
C VAL A 10 2.28 -1.47 3.27
N LYS A 11 1.31 -2.31 3.58
CA LYS A 11 1.40 -3.30 4.65
C LYS A 11 1.28 -4.70 4.07
N HIS A 12 2.01 -5.63 4.64
CA HIS A 12 1.83 -7.04 4.31
C HIS A 12 0.48 -7.51 4.86
N LYS A 13 -0.28 -8.34 4.12
CA LYS A 13 -1.57 -8.85 4.64
C LYS A 13 -1.39 -9.86 5.77
N SER A 14 -0.30 -10.62 5.76
CA SER A 14 -0.04 -11.66 6.77
C SER A 14 0.53 -11.12 8.08
N GLY A 15 0.77 -9.81 8.19
CA GLY A 15 1.34 -9.22 9.40
C GLY A 15 0.98 -7.74 9.53
N GLU A 16 1.43 -7.11 10.62
CA GLU A 16 1.26 -5.66 10.85
C GLU A 16 2.51 -4.86 10.46
N ILE A 17 3.39 -5.45 9.63
CA ILE A 17 4.59 -4.77 9.14
C ILE A 17 4.25 -3.85 7.97
N ARG A 18 4.84 -2.66 8.01
CA ARG A 18 4.74 -1.64 6.96
C ARG A 18 6.06 -1.58 6.20
N GLY A 19 5.95 -1.21 4.93
CA GLY A 19 7.09 -1.08 4.06
C GLY A 19 6.83 -0.16 2.89
N GLU A 20 7.90 0.36 2.32
CA GLU A 20 7.89 1.27 1.19
C GLU A 20 8.16 0.51 -0.11
N ILE A 21 7.39 0.79 -1.15
CA ILE A 21 7.63 0.24 -2.47
C ILE A 21 8.84 0.93 -3.10
N ILE A 22 9.93 0.20 -3.23
CA ILE A 22 11.16 0.71 -3.85
C ILE A 22 11.18 0.47 -5.36
N ASN A 23 10.47 -0.55 -5.84
CA ASN A 23 10.39 -0.86 -7.27
C ASN A 23 9.09 -1.59 -7.64
N VAL A 24 8.65 -1.39 -8.88
CA VAL A 24 7.45 -2.04 -9.41
C VAL A 24 7.75 -2.78 -10.71
N PHE A 25 7.24 -4.00 -10.81
CA PHE A 25 7.39 -4.89 -11.95
C PHE A 25 6.03 -5.11 -12.59
N GLU A 26 5.79 -4.41 -13.70
CA GLU A 26 4.59 -4.58 -14.50
C GLU A 26 4.73 -5.83 -15.37
N GLN A 27 3.82 -6.79 -15.19
CA GLN A 27 3.86 -8.06 -15.92
C GLN A 27 2.83 -8.15 -17.05
N GLY A 28 2.35 -7.01 -17.55
CA GLY A 28 1.41 -6.93 -18.69
C GLY A 28 0.07 -7.61 -18.43
N ASN A 29 0.02 -8.93 -18.58
CA ASN A 29 -1.16 -9.78 -18.38
C ASN A 29 -1.23 -10.47 -17.00
N ALA A 30 -0.19 -10.33 -16.17
CA ALA A 30 -0.14 -10.88 -14.82
C ALA A 30 -0.14 -9.77 -13.74
N PRO A 31 -0.51 -10.09 -12.48
CA PRO A 31 -0.45 -9.13 -11.38
C PRO A 31 0.93 -8.50 -11.27
N ALA A 32 0.97 -7.19 -11.05
CA ALA A 32 2.23 -6.50 -10.83
C ALA A 32 2.92 -7.03 -9.57
N GLY A 33 4.24 -7.16 -9.67
CA GLY A 33 5.11 -7.50 -8.55
C GLY A 33 5.70 -6.24 -7.94
N TYR A 34 5.86 -6.21 -6.63
CA TYR A 34 6.37 -5.05 -5.92
C TYR A 34 7.54 -5.46 -5.04
N TYR A 35 8.65 -4.74 -5.14
CA TYR A 35 9.71 -4.83 -4.15
C TYR A 35 9.42 -3.85 -3.04
N VAL A 36 9.31 -4.38 -1.84
CA VAL A 36 9.00 -3.62 -0.63
C VAL A 36 10.21 -3.65 0.29
N LYS A 37 10.63 -2.47 0.74
CA LYS A 37 11.57 -2.31 1.84
C LYS A 37 10.75 -2.15 3.12
N TRP A 38 10.80 -3.17 3.96
CA TRP A 38 10.09 -3.22 5.23
C TRP A 38 10.82 -2.39 6.29
N ASP A 39 10.06 -1.94 7.31
CA ASP A 39 10.58 -1.14 8.42
C ASP A 39 11.63 -1.89 9.27
N ASP A 40 11.65 -3.22 9.24
CA ASP A 40 12.68 -4.06 9.86
C ASP A 40 14.04 -3.99 9.12
N GLY A 41 14.09 -3.27 7.98
CA GLY A 41 15.25 -3.15 7.11
C GLY A 41 15.36 -4.26 6.06
N ASN A 42 14.44 -5.23 6.06
CA ASN A 42 14.43 -6.32 5.09
C ASN A 42 13.81 -5.88 3.76
N LEU A 43 14.27 -6.47 2.66
CA LEU A 43 13.72 -6.23 1.34
C LEU A 43 13.12 -7.53 0.82
N SER A 44 11.83 -7.50 0.49
CA SER A 44 11.13 -8.67 -0.03
C SER A 44 10.31 -8.32 -1.26
N TYR A 45 10.20 -9.29 -2.16
CA TYR A 45 9.32 -9.21 -3.31
C TYR A 45 7.96 -9.82 -2.99
N HIS A 46 6.89 -9.08 -3.26
CA HIS A 46 5.52 -9.52 -3.04
C HIS A 46 4.62 -9.20 -4.24
N PRO A 47 3.69 -10.09 -4.60
CA PRO A 47 2.64 -9.80 -5.57
C PRO A 47 1.62 -8.82 -4.98
N GLU A 48 0.89 -8.13 -5.86
CA GLU A 48 -0.18 -7.20 -5.47
C GLU A 48 -1.16 -7.77 -4.42
N GLN A 49 -1.46 -9.07 -4.54
CA GLN A 49 -2.47 -9.75 -3.74
C GLN A 49 -2.07 -9.91 -2.27
N GLU A 50 -0.78 -9.88 -1.96
CA GLU A 50 -0.25 -10.00 -0.60
C GLU A 50 -0.10 -8.64 0.08
N LEU A 51 -0.18 -7.55 -0.68
CA LEU A 51 -0.01 -6.20 -0.19
C LEU A 51 -1.35 -5.49 -0.01
N SER A 52 -1.37 -4.52 0.89
CA SER A 52 -2.50 -3.61 1.10
C SER A 52 -1.98 -2.22 1.42
N TRP A 53 -2.78 -1.18 1.16
CA TRP A 53 -2.42 0.17 1.54
C TRP A 53 -2.21 0.25 3.06
N ALA A 54 -1.09 0.83 3.50
CA ALA A 54 -0.89 1.10 4.92
C ALA A 54 -1.79 2.27 5.39
N ASN A 55 -2.14 3.20 4.49
CA ASN A 55 -2.95 4.39 4.75
C ASN A 55 -4.46 4.13 4.95
N ILE A 56 -4.91 2.89 5.18
CA ILE A 56 -6.34 2.63 5.51
C ILE A 56 -6.60 2.85 7.02
N ASP A 57 -5.75 3.58 7.73
CA ASP A 57 -6.17 4.36 8.90
C ASP A 57 -6.86 5.64 8.39
N ARG A 58 -8.05 5.49 7.78
CA ARG A 58 -8.93 6.66 7.67
C ARG A 58 -9.47 6.89 9.08
N PRO A 59 -9.20 8.03 9.76
CA PRO A 59 -10.25 8.57 10.59
C PRO A 59 -11.44 8.77 9.65
N ARG A 60 -12.59 8.15 9.97
CA ARG A 60 -13.86 8.56 9.38
C ARG A 60 -14.00 10.06 9.68
N MET A 61 -13.62 10.92 8.74
CA MET A 61 -14.01 12.32 8.79
C MET A 61 -15.52 12.33 8.53
N HIS A 62 -16.31 12.22 9.61
CA HIS A 62 -17.70 12.66 9.58
C HIS A 62 -17.66 14.15 9.24
N TYR A 63 -17.88 14.48 7.97
CA TYR A 63 -18.34 15.83 7.63
C TYR A 63 -19.73 15.99 8.25
N THR A 64 -19.78 16.45 9.50
CA THR A 64 -21.00 17.10 9.98
C THR A 64 -21.09 18.41 9.20
N GLN A 65 -21.88 18.36 8.15
CA GLN A 65 -22.36 19.50 7.38
C GLN A 65 -22.93 20.52 8.37
N GLN A 66 -22.13 21.53 8.73
CA GLN A 66 -22.65 22.70 9.42
C GLN A 66 -23.48 23.46 8.39
N SER A 67 -24.79 23.21 8.40
CA SER A 67 -25.75 24.09 7.78
C SER A 67 -25.61 25.46 8.44
N ILE A 68 -25.00 26.37 7.69
CA ILE A 68 -24.99 27.80 7.98
C ILE A 68 -26.45 28.25 8.01
N LYS A 69 -26.88 28.81 9.14
CA LYS A 69 -28.12 29.58 9.29
C LYS A 69 -27.76 31.01 9.65
#